data_AF-A0A4Q1AHJ4-F1
#
_entry.id   AF-A0A4Q1AHJ4-F1
#
_cell.length_a   1.000
_cell.length_b   1.000
_cell.length_c   1.000
_cell.angle_alpha   90.00
_cell.angle_beta   90.00
_cell.angle_gamma   90.00
#
_symmetry.space_group_name_H-M   'P 1'
#
loop_
_entity.id
_entity.type
_entity.pdbx_description
1 polymer ?
#
loop_
_entity_poly.entity_id
_entity_poly.type
_entity_poly.pdbx_seq_one_letter_code
_entity_poly.pdbx_strand_id
1 'polypeptide(L)'
;MEDNKIDELKNAMGSANLSQEQLQEQLKQKIQKASKTRALFEKGSAKRATLNSFKHIKKSENNKILLVLLSITAILIFIAIYIFNKETKKEEPVYTKETKNRLSFKELYDSKNYATYNCYEFKSGKISFPIKECKEEMDKFLLDNRNANRFEIVPLISENDSIIYKSIENDIKNQEEALNKKVKEYLFIGLATERILESVWYIKKILGEDTIVTSSQYYVKSENENEQGVIIRAYH
;
A
#
# COMPACT_ATOMS: atom_id res chain seq x y z
N MET A 1 12.70 30.60 14.38
CA MET A 1 11.86 29.37 14.29
C MET A 1 11.99 28.70 12.92
N GLU A 2 12.43 29.39 11.86
CA GLU A 2 12.78 28.79 10.56
C GLU A 2 14.15 28.07 10.55
N ASP A 3 15.12 28.54 11.35
CA ASP A 3 16.48 27.98 11.32
C ASP A 3 16.57 26.52 11.81
N ASN A 4 15.71 26.11 12.75
CA ASN A 4 15.69 24.75 13.29
C ASN A 4 15.23 23.69 12.29
N LYS A 5 14.37 24.05 11.32
CA LYS A 5 13.92 23.10 10.28
C LYS A 5 14.97 22.85 9.21
N ILE A 6 15.89 23.80 9.02
CA ILE A 6 16.96 23.71 8.02
C ILE A 6 18.06 22.74 8.50
N ASP A 7 18.32 22.69 9.80
CA ASP A 7 19.36 21.83 10.37
C ASP A 7 18.90 20.36 10.51
N GLU A 8 17.61 20.10 10.74
CA GLU A 8 17.05 18.74 10.63
C GLU A 8 17.14 18.17 9.20
N LEU A 9 16.95 19.01 8.19
CA LEU A 9 17.03 18.61 6.77
C LEU A 9 18.47 18.35 6.29
N LYS A 10 19.46 19.10 6.82
CA LYS A 10 20.89 18.85 6.53
C LYS A 10 21.37 17.51 7.08
N ASN A 11 20.90 17.12 8.26
CA ASN A 11 21.28 15.85 8.89
C ASN A 11 20.67 14.63 8.19
N ALA A 12 19.46 14.74 7.64
CA ALA A 12 18.82 13.65 6.90
C ALA A 12 19.46 13.35 5.52
N MET A 13 20.31 14.25 5.00
CA MET A 13 20.85 14.15 3.63
C MET A 13 22.33 13.73 3.53
N GLY A 14 23.03 13.55 4.66
CA GLY A 14 24.40 13.02 4.66
C GLY A 14 25.40 13.83 3.82
N SER A 15 25.32 15.16 3.86
CA SER A 15 26.19 16.04 3.07
C SER A 15 27.19 16.78 3.97
N ALA A 16 28.41 16.24 4.07
CA ALA A 16 29.55 17.04 4.53
C ALA A 16 29.81 18.18 3.52
N ASN A 17 29.70 19.42 3.98
CA ASN A 17 30.11 20.66 3.31
C ASN A 17 29.53 20.96 1.91
N LEU A 18 28.20 20.80 1.72
CA LEU A 18 27.51 21.40 0.56
C LEU A 18 26.82 22.72 0.96
N SER A 19 27.00 23.75 0.13
CA SER A 19 26.28 25.03 0.29
C SER A 19 24.76 24.84 0.11
N GLN A 20 23.96 25.72 0.70
CA GLN A 20 22.50 25.64 0.61
C GLN A 20 21.98 25.61 -0.84
N GLU A 21 22.65 26.32 -1.76
CA GLU A 21 22.33 26.29 -3.19
C GLU A 21 22.58 24.91 -3.81
N GLN A 22 23.68 24.24 -3.44
CA GLN A 22 23.96 22.88 -3.93
C GLN A 22 22.98 21.85 -3.36
N LEU A 23 22.52 22.03 -2.12
CA LEU A 23 21.51 21.18 -1.50
C LEU A 23 20.15 21.32 -2.21
N GLN A 24 19.73 22.55 -2.49
CA GLN A 24 18.49 22.82 -3.23
C GLN A 24 18.56 22.28 -4.66
N GLU A 25 19.71 22.40 -5.32
CA GLU A 25 19.89 21.88 -6.68
C GLU A 25 19.87 20.34 -6.72
N GLN A 26 20.49 19.67 -5.74
CA GLN A 26 20.37 18.22 -5.61
C GLN A 26 18.93 17.77 -5.31
N LEU A 27 18.19 18.51 -4.50
CA LEU A 27 16.79 18.22 -4.20
C LEU A 27 15.93 18.35 -5.46
N LYS A 28 16.11 19.44 -6.22
CA LYS A 28 15.45 19.65 -7.51
C LYS A 28 15.76 18.51 -8.47
N GLN A 29 17.02 18.10 -8.59
CA GLN A 29 17.40 16.97 -9.45
C GLN A 29 16.78 15.64 -9.02
N LYS A 30 16.73 15.35 -7.71
CA LYS A 30 16.07 14.12 -7.20
C LYS A 30 14.57 14.13 -7.44
N ILE A 31 13.90 15.26 -7.20
CA ILE A 31 12.47 15.43 -7.47
C ILE A 31 12.18 15.30 -8.97
N GLN A 32 13.02 15.90 -9.81
CA GLN A 32 12.88 15.83 -11.27
C GLN A 32 13.12 14.39 -11.78
N LYS A 33 14.09 13.67 -11.22
CA LYS A 33 14.33 12.25 -11.52
C LYS A 33 13.16 11.38 -11.07
N ALA A 34 12.66 11.54 -9.85
CA ALA A 34 11.50 10.81 -9.33
C ALA A 34 10.23 11.11 -10.13
N SER A 35 10.01 12.36 -10.54
CA SER A 35 8.88 12.74 -11.41
C SER A 35 8.99 12.14 -12.80
N LYS A 36 10.20 12.06 -13.38
CA LYS A 36 10.44 11.42 -14.67
C LYS A 36 10.26 9.90 -14.61
N THR A 37 10.65 9.26 -13.51
CA THR A 37 10.41 7.83 -13.28
C THR A 37 8.92 7.54 -13.09
N ARG A 38 8.17 8.39 -12.36
CA ARG A 38 6.70 8.30 -12.27
C ARG A 38 6.04 8.51 -13.63
N ALA A 39 6.48 9.51 -14.39
CA ALA A 39 5.97 9.76 -15.74
C ALA A 39 6.28 8.62 -16.73
N LEU A 40 7.40 7.89 -16.55
CA LEU A 40 7.72 6.68 -17.32
C LEU A 40 6.85 5.49 -16.91
N PHE A 41 6.54 5.37 -15.61
CA PHE A 41 5.64 4.34 -15.08
C PHE A 41 4.19 4.58 -15.53
N GLU A 42 3.72 5.83 -15.51
CA GLU A 42 2.40 6.24 -16.00
C GLU A 42 2.29 6.16 -17.53
N LYS A 43 3.37 6.42 -18.29
CA LYS A 43 3.40 6.17 -19.74
C LYS A 43 3.44 4.68 -20.09
N GLY A 44 3.87 3.82 -19.17
CA GLY A 44 3.82 2.36 -19.32
C GLY A 44 2.40 1.79 -19.19
N SER A 45 1.54 2.43 -18.40
CA SER A 45 0.13 2.04 -18.23
C SER A 45 -0.83 2.74 -19.20
N ALA A 46 -0.45 3.87 -19.78
CA ALA A 46 -1.25 4.63 -20.74
C ALA A 46 -0.84 4.38 -22.21
N LYS A 47 -0.90 3.12 -22.67
CA LYS A 47 -1.04 2.83 -24.11
C LYS A 47 -2.52 2.64 -24.47
N ARG A 48 -3.28 3.73 -24.41
CA ARG A 48 -4.41 3.98 -25.31
C ARG A 48 -4.76 5.48 -25.30
N ALA A 49 -4.93 6.02 -26.50
CA ALA A 49 -5.35 7.38 -26.87
C ALA A 49 -4.31 8.51 -26.77
N THR A 50 -3.60 8.71 -27.88
CA THR A 50 -3.08 10.00 -28.35
C THR A 50 -4.22 10.94 -28.76
N LEU A 51 -4.13 12.24 -28.47
CA LEU A 51 -4.11 13.29 -29.51
C LEU A 51 -3.73 14.69 -28.94
N ASN A 52 -2.65 15.24 -29.51
CA ASN A 52 -2.42 16.61 -30.01
C ASN A 52 -3.07 17.80 -29.27
N SER A 53 -2.26 18.62 -28.60
CA SER A 53 -1.61 19.86 -29.11
C SER A 53 -2.57 21.06 -29.20
N PHE A 54 -2.21 22.20 -28.59
CA PHE A 54 -1.93 23.42 -29.33
C PHE A 54 -1.34 24.52 -28.44
N LYS A 55 -0.44 25.25 -29.09
CA LYS A 55 0.40 26.36 -28.64
C LYS A 55 -0.40 27.66 -28.43
N HIS A 56 0.17 28.49 -27.56
CA HIS A 56 0.20 29.96 -27.55
C HIS A 56 -0.51 30.71 -28.68
N ILE A 57 -1.33 31.71 -28.30
CA ILE A 57 -1.62 32.88 -29.13
C ILE A 57 -1.28 34.17 -28.36
N LYS A 58 -0.55 35.03 -29.08
CA LYS A 58 -0.11 36.38 -28.73
C LYS A 58 -1.26 37.40 -28.77
N LYS A 59 -1.06 38.41 -27.92
CA LYS A 59 -1.66 39.75 -27.81
C LYS A 59 -2.01 40.43 -29.16
N SER A 60 -3.30 40.69 -29.42
CA SER A 60 -3.81 41.78 -30.30
C SER A 60 -5.36 41.86 -30.26
N GLU A 61 -5.91 43.08 -30.27
CA GLU A 61 -7.34 43.49 -30.30
C GLU A 61 -8.19 43.25 -29.03
N ASN A 62 -7.98 44.10 -28.02
CA ASN A 62 -8.60 44.02 -26.69
C ASN A 62 -10.14 43.98 -26.65
N ASN A 63 -10.86 44.50 -27.66
CA ASN A 63 -12.34 44.54 -27.61
C ASN A 63 -13.00 43.29 -28.20
N LYS A 64 -12.37 42.59 -29.16
CA LYS A 64 -12.87 41.30 -29.66
C LYS A 64 -12.52 40.15 -28.73
N ILE A 65 -11.34 40.20 -28.11
CA ILE A 65 -10.93 39.23 -27.08
C ILE A 65 -11.87 39.30 -25.87
N LEU A 66 -12.30 40.49 -25.46
CA LEU A 66 -13.24 40.65 -24.36
C LEU A 66 -14.60 40.00 -24.66
N LEU A 67 -15.13 40.15 -25.88
CA LEU A 67 -16.36 39.49 -26.32
C LEU A 67 -16.22 37.95 -26.36
N VAL A 68 -15.08 37.45 -26.82
CA VAL A 68 -14.78 36.01 -26.82
C VAL A 68 -14.68 35.48 -25.38
N LEU A 69 -14.01 36.21 -24.48
CA LEU A 69 -13.93 35.86 -23.06
C LEU A 69 -15.30 35.85 -22.39
N LEU A 70 -16.15 36.84 -22.65
CA LEU A 70 -17.53 36.87 -22.14
C LEU A 70 -18.33 35.66 -22.64
N SER A 71 -18.20 35.30 -23.92
CA SER A 71 -18.86 34.11 -24.46
C SER A 71 -18.37 32.80 -23.82
N ILE A 72 -17.06 32.68 -23.57
CA ILE A 72 -16.47 31.51 -22.90
C ILE A 72 -16.96 31.42 -21.45
N THR A 73 -17.01 32.54 -20.72
CA THR A 73 -17.50 32.55 -19.34
C THR A 73 -18.98 32.16 -19.25
N ALA A 74 -19.83 32.60 -20.18
CA ALA A 74 -21.23 32.20 -20.23
C ALA A 74 -21.38 30.69 -20.48
N ILE A 75 -20.57 30.12 -21.38
CA ILE A 75 -20.56 28.67 -21.65
C ILE A 75 -20.11 27.89 -20.40
N LEU A 76 -19.07 28.34 -19.71
CA LEU A 76 -18.59 27.68 -18.49
C LEU A 76 -19.62 27.75 -17.35
N ILE A 77 -20.34 28.86 -17.21
CA ILE A 77 -21.45 29.01 -16.25
C ILE A 77 -22.59 28.04 -16.60
N PHE A 78 -22.95 27.94 -17.88
CA PHE A 78 -23.95 26.97 -18.34
C PHE A 78 -23.53 25.52 -18.10
N ILE A 79 -22.26 25.17 -18.32
CA ILE A 79 -21.72 23.83 -18.02
C ILE A 79 -21.74 23.57 -16.51
N ALA A 80 -21.37 24.55 -15.68
CA ALA A 80 -21.41 24.42 -14.22
C ALA A 80 -22.84 24.24 -13.70
N ILE A 81 -23.80 25.03 -14.20
CA ILE A 81 -25.23 24.86 -13.89
C ILE A 81 -25.73 23.51 -14.39
N TYR A 82 -25.34 23.07 -15.59
CA TYR A 82 -25.72 21.76 -16.11
C TYR A 82 -25.15 20.61 -15.29
N ILE A 83 -23.91 20.72 -14.80
CA ILE A 83 -23.30 19.72 -13.90
C ILE A 83 -23.99 19.73 -12.53
N PHE A 84 -24.34 20.90 -11.99
CA PHE A 84 -25.03 21.02 -10.69
C PHE A 84 -26.51 20.59 -10.75
N ASN A 85 -27.22 20.91 -11.84
CA ASN A 85 -28.62 20.52 -12.06
C ASN A 85 -28.77 19.15 -12.69
N LYS A 86 -27.69 18.53 -13.16
CA LYS A 86 -27.66 17.08 -13.35
C LYS A 86 -27.62 16.48 -11.96
N GLU A 87 -28.80 16.49 -11.34
CA GLU A 87 -29.12 15.70 -10.16
C GLU A 87 -28.38 14.40 -10.32
N THR A 88 -27.37 14.20 -9.47
CA THR A 88 -26.91 12.87 -9.16
C THR A 88 -28.18 12.17 -8.71
N LYS A 89 -28.82 11.44 -9.63
CA LYS A 89 -29.69 10.35 -9.25
C LYS A 89 -28.83 9.60 -8.26
N LYS A 90 -29.14 9.77 -6.97
CA LYS A 90 -28.67 8.85 -5.96
C LYS A 90 -29.24 7.55 -6.48
N GLU A 91 -28.39 6.78 -7.14
CA GLU A 91 -28.63 5.36 -7.25
C GLU A 91 -28.70 4.93 -5.80
N GLU A 92 -29.93 4.88 -5.27
CA GLU A 92 -30.20 4.06 -4.11
C GLU A 92 -29.56 2.72 -4.44
N PRO A 93 -28.70 2.18 -3.57
CA PRO A 93 -28.10 0.89 -3.84
C PRO A 93 -29.25 -0.05 -4.14
N VAL A 94 -29.33 -0.47 -5.41
CA VAL A 94 -30.20 -1.56 -5.81
C VAL A 94 -29.61 -2.74 -5.07
N TYR A 95 -30.14 -3.01 -3.87
CA TYR A 95 -30.00 -4.30 -3.22
C TYR A 95 -30.73 -5.28 -4.12
N THR A 96 -30.06 -5.70 -5.18
CA THR A 96 -30.40 -6.93 -5.87
C THR A 96 -30.42 -7.98 -4.79
N LYS A 97 -31.61 -8.51 -4.51
CA LYS A 97 -31.82 -9.75 -3.77
C LYS A 97 -31.21 -10.91 -4.58
N GLU A 98 -29.90 -10.88 -4.79
CA GLU A 98 -29.14 -12.11 -4.94
C GLU A 98 -28.77 -12.54 -3.54
N THR A 99 -29.71 -13.25 -2.91
CA THR A 99 -29.45 -14.15 -1.79
C THR A 99 -28.55 -15.29 -2.29
N LYS A 100 -27.31 -14.98 -2.69
CA LYS A 100 -26.21 -15.89 -2.39
C LYS A 100 -26.14 -15.91 -0.88
N ASN A 101 -26.21 -17.10 -0.29
CA ASN A 101 -26.04 -17.41 1.12
C ASN A 101 -24.85 -16.64 1.73
N ARG A 102 -25.03 -15.37 2.05
CA ARG A 102 -24.04 -14.55 2.75
C ARG A 102 -24.22 -14.91 4.20
N LEU A 103 -23.37 -15.80 4.67
CA LEU A 103 -23.19 -16.05 6.09
C LEU A 103 -23.21 -14.71 6.82
N SER A 104 -24.01 -14.63 7.87
CA SER A 104 -24.02 -13.47 8.74
C SER A 104 -22.61 -13.22 9.27
N PHE A 105 -22.31 -11.97 9.60
CA PHE A 105 -21.03 -11.63 10.23
C PHE A 105 -20.75 -12.52 11.45
N LYS A 106 -21.78 -12.87 12.21
CA LYS A 106 -21.68 -13.80 13.33
C LYS A 106 -21.21 -15.20 12.88
N GLU A 107 -21.83 -15.78 11.86
CA GLU A 107 -21.46 -17.11 11.34
C GLU A 107 -20.02 -17.15 10.77
N LEU A 108 -19.53 -16.05 10.21
CA LEU A 108 -18.15 -15.95 9.71
C LEU A 108 -17.09 -16.01 10.84
N TYR A 109 -17.39 -15.47 12.02
CA TYR A 109 -16.42 -15.30 13.10
C TYR A 109 -16.63 -16.26 14.29
N ASP A 110 -17.82 -16.84 14.43
CA ASP A 110 -18.14 -17.80 15.51
C ASP A 110 -17.69 -19.24 15.21
N SER A 111 -17.22 -19.52 13.98
CA SER A 111 -16.63 -20.83 13.67
C SER A 111 -15.38 -21.08 14.51
N LYS A 112 -15.38 -22.19 15.24
CA LYS A 112 -14.24 -22.69 16.03
C LYS A 112 -13.43 -23.76 15.31
N ASN A 113 -14.00 -24.33 14.24
CA ASN A 113 -13.38 -25.44 13.51
C ASN A 113 -12.60 -24.86 12.34
N TYR A 114 -11.30 -25.11 12.32
CA TYR A 114 -10.44 -24.66 11.24
C TYR A 114 -9.39 -25.70 10.89
N ALA A 115 -9.07 -25.79 9.60
CA ALA A 115 -7.86 -26.45 9.14
C ALA A 115 -6.70 -25.45 9.22
N THR A 116 -5.48 -25.93 9.47
CA THR A 116 -4.29 -25.06 9.58
C THR A 116 -3.24 -25.48 8.57
N TYR A 117 -2.61 -24.50 7.94
CA TYR A 117 -1.40 -24.65 7.16
C TYR A 117 -0.32 -23.72 7.71
N ASN A 118 0.92 -24.20 7.75
CA ASN A 118 2.05 -23.48 8.30
C ASN A 118 3.14 -23.35 7.24
N CYS A 119 3.63 -22.14 7.03
CA CYS A 119 4.80 -21.86 6.20
C CYS A 119 5.85 -21.16 7.05
N TYR A 120 6.96 -21.86 7.34
CA TYR A 120 8.05 -21.37 8.20
C TYR A 120 9.32 -21.00 7.43
N GLU A 121 9.23 -20.97 6.10
CA GLU A 121 10.37 -20.86 5.18
C GLU A 121 10.61 -19.42 4.68
N PHE A 122 10.03 -18.42 5.34
CA PHE A 122 10.35 -17.04 4.97
C PHE A 122 11.81 -16.78 5.31
N LYS A 123 12.51 -16.02 4.46
CA LYS A 123 13.87 -15.59 4.78
C LYS A 123 13.81 -14.49 5.85
N SER A 124 14.79 -14.50 6.76
CA SER A 124 14.88 -13.53 7.84
C SER A 124 14.89 -12.08 7.30
N GLY A 125 14.03 -11.23 7.88
CA GLY A 125 13.84 -9.84 7.48
C GLY A 125 13.25 -9.65 6.08
N LYS A 126 12.71 -10.69 5.45
CA LYS A 126 12.06 -10.61 4.13
C LYS A 126 10.55 -10.79 4.25
N ILE A 127 9.86 -10.05 3.37
CA ILE A 127 8.40 -10.05 3.19
C ILE A 127 7.96 -11.00 2.08
N SER A 128 8.85 -11.27 1.12
CA SER A 128 8.54 -12.03 -0.09
C SER A 128 8.15 -13.46 0.26
N PHE A 129 6.98 -13.89 -0.22
CA PHE A 129 6.49 -15.24 -0.05
C PHE A 129 7.46 -16.27 -0.70
N PRO A 130 7.89 -17.33 0.02
CA PRO A 130 8.78 -18.34 -0.54
C PRO A 130 8.05 -19.25 -1.54
N ILE A 131 8.20 -18.91 -2.82
CA ILE A 131 7.48 -19.53 -3.95
C ILE A 131 7.85 -21.01 -4.16
N LYS A 132 9.01 -21.48 -3.72
CA LYS A 132 9.42 -22.88 -3.96
C LYS A 132 9.06 -23.78 -2.79
N GLU A 133 9.20 -23.27 -1.58
CA GLU A 133 9.17 -24.06 -0.37
C GLU A 133 7.74 -24.19 0.20
N CYS A 134 6.95 -23.12 0.15
CA CYS A 134 5.59 -23.13 0.72
C CYS A 134 4.48 -23.24 -0.32
N LYS A 135 4.77 -22.90 -1.58
CA LYS A 135 3.72 -22.63 -2.55
C LYS A 135 2.87 -23.84 -2.91
N GLU A 136 3.50 -24.98 -3.20
CA GLU A 136 2.78 -26.16 -3.68
C GLU A 136 1.84 -26.72 -2.60
N GLU A 137 2.31 -26.81 -1.37
CA GLU A 137 1.51 -27.26 -0.23
C GLU A 137 0.43 -26.24 0.15
N MET A 138 0.74 -24.93 0.07
CA MET A 138 -0.24 -23.88 0.29
C MET A 138 -1.35 -23.92 -0.78
N ASP A 139 -0.99 -24.03 -2.06
CA ASP A 139 -1.96 -24.11 -3.16
C ASP A 139 -2.91 -25.28 -2.94
N LYS A 140 -2.35 -26.45 -2.58
CA LYS A 140 -3.14 -27.62 -2.22
C LYS A 140 -4.06 -27.33 -1.02
N PHE A 141 -3.53 -26.81 0.08
CA PHE A 141 -4.32 -26.47 1.26
C PHE A 141 -5.47 -25.50 0.94
N LEU A 142 -5.20 -24.46 0.17
CA LEU A 142 -6.20 -23.46 -0.23
C LEU A 142 -7.29 -24.09 -1.10
N LEU A 143 -6.93 -24.91 -2.07
CA LEU A 143 -7.88 -25.57 -2.95
C LEU A 143 -8.73 -26.63 -2.24
N ASP A 144 -8.11 -27.40 -1.32
CA ASP A 144 -8.79 -28.39 -0.47
C ASP A 144 -9.79 -27.70 0.48
N ASN A 145 -9.52 -26.45 0.88
CA ASN A 145 -10.36 -25.66 1.76
C ASN A 145 -11.10 -24.50 1.06
N ARG A 146 -11.26 -24.54 -0.27
CA ARG A 146 -11.82 -23.41 -1.05
C ARG A 146 -13.23 -22.96 -0.61
N ASN A 147 -13.97 -23.84 0.07
CA ASN A 147 -15.32 -23.58 0.57
C ASN A 147 -15.34 -23.04 2.02
N ALA A 148 -14.17 -22.79 2.62
CA ALA A 148 -14.07 -22.19 3.95
C ALA A 148 -14.78 -20.84 3.99
N ASN A 149 -15.42 -20.54 5.12
CA ASN A 149 -16.12 -19.30 5.39
C ASN A 149 -15.17 -18.10 5.36
N ARG A 150 -13.95 -18.29 5.87
CA ARG A 150 -12.85 -17.31 5.82
C ARG A 150 -11.49 -17.96 6.01
N PHE A 151 -10.46 -17.26 5.57
CA PHE A 151 -9.07 -17.57 5.86
C PHE A 151 -8.48 -16.53 6.83
N GLU A 152 -7.92 -16.95 7.95
CA GLU A 152 -7.13 -16.07 8.84
C GLU A 152 -5.64 -16.28 8.59
N ILE A 153 -4.89 -15.18 8.48
CA ILE A 153 -3.43 -15.20 8.41
C ILE A 153 -2.87 -14.72 9.73
N VAL A 154 -2.00 -15.54 10.33
CA VAL A 154 -1.24 -15.23 11.53
C VAL A 154 0.25 -15.19 11.19
N PRO A 155 0.92 -14.03 11.23
CA PRO A 155 2.34 -13.95 10.92
C PRO A 155 3.18 -14.55 12.06
N LEU A 156 4.24 -15.26 11.68
CA LEU A 156 5.25 -15.83 12.57
C LEU A 156 6.55 -15.03 12.40
N ILE A 157 7.05 -14.48 13.49
CA ILE A 157 8.29 -13.70 13.55
C ILE A 157 9.30 -14.45 14.40
N SER A 158 10.54 -14.55 13.93
CA SER A 158 11.65 -15.13 14.70
C SER A 158 12.59 -14.04 15.21
N GLU A 159 13.49 -14.39 16.13
CA GLU A 159 14.53 -13.45 16.57
C GLU A 159 15.49 -13.07 15.43
N ASN A 160 15.69 -13.94 14.43
CA ASN A 160 16.53 -13.64 13.27
C ASN A 160 15.92 -12.55 12.37
N ASP A 161 14.61 -12.31 12.44
CA ASP A 161 14.00 -11.16 11.78
C ASP A 161 14.55 -9.82 12.32
N SER A 162 15.22 -9.82 13.49
CA SER A 162 15.95 -8.66 14.03
C SER A 162 17.08 -8.16 13.11
N ILE A 163 17.41 -8.89 12.03
CA ILE A 163 18.30 -8.35 11.00
C ILE A 163 17.81 -7.00 10.44
N ILE A 164 16.49 -6.76 10.43
CA ILE A 164 15.93 -5.45 10.05
C ILE A 164 16.34 -4.35 11.04
N TYR A 165 16.44 -4.69 12.33
CA TYR A 165 16.85 -3.77 13.39
C TYR A 165 18.33 -3.42 13.31
N LYS A 166 19.19 -4.38 12.94
CA LYS A 166 20.64 -4.15 12.77
C LYS A 166 20.97 -3.01 11.81
N SER A 167 20.08 -2.72 10.85
CA SER A 167 20.27 -1.62 9.90
C SER A 167 20.17 -0.23 10.53
N ILE A 168 19.48 -0.09 11.66
CA ILE A 168 19.26 1.18 12.37
C ILE A 168 19.82 1.18 13.80
N GLU A 169 20.37 0.06 14.25
CA GLU A 169 20.83 -0.15 15.63
C GLU A 169 21.83 0.93 16.07
N ASN A 170 22.75 1.33 15.19
CA ASN A 170 23.72 2.38 15.47
C ASN A 170 23.09 3.76 15.67
N ASP A 171 21.94 4.03 15.04
CA ASP A 171 21.24 5.32 15.12
C ASP A 171 20.49 5.46 16.45
N ILE A 172 20.15 4.33 17.08
CA ILE A 172 19.35 4.28 18.31
C ILE A 172 20.12 3.77 19.53
N LYS A 173 21.36 3.29 19.38
CA LYS A 173 22.15 2.71 20.48
C LYS A 173 22.32 3.60 21.72
N ASN A 174 22.31 4.93 21.55
CA ASN A 174 22.48 5.90 22.64
C ASN A 174 21.14 6.32 23.27
N GLN A 175 20.01 5.78 22.79
CA GLN A 175 18.69 6.05 23.33
C GLN A 175 18.40 5.18 24.56
N GLU A 176 17.36 5.54 25.30
CA GLU A 176 16.86 4.75 26.42
C GLU A 176 16.50 3.32 25.97
N GLU A 177 16.84 2.33 26.79
CA GLU A 177 16.55 0.90 26.50
C GLU A 177 15.06 0.65 26.22
N ALA A 178 14.18 1.34 26.95
CA ALA A 178 12.74 1.27 26.75
C ALA A 178 12.32 1.74 25.34
N LEU A 179 12.99 2.78 24.80
CA LEU A 179 12.75 3.25 23.44
C LEU A 179 13.27 2.23 22.42
N ASN A 180 14.47 1.69 22.62
CA ASN A 180 15.05 0.67 21.73
C ASN A 180 14.16 -0.57 21.60
N LYS A 181 13.61 -1.03 22.73
CA LYS A 181 12.65 -2.16 22.74
C LYS A 181 11.38 -1.84 21.96
N LYS A 182 10.81 -0.63 22.11
CA LYS A 182 9.63 -0.20 21.34
C LYS A 182 9.91 -0.11 19.85
N VAL A 183 11.07 0.43 19.46
CA VAL A 183 11.48 0.52 18.06
C VAL A 183 11.59 -0.87 17.46
N LYS A 184 12.27 -1.81 18.14
CA LYS A 184 12.36 -3.21 17.69
C LYS A 184 10.99 -3.85 17.52
N GLU A 185 10.10 -3.66 18.49
CA GLU A 185 8.73 -4.18 18.44
C GLU A 185 7.93 -3.60 17.26
N TYR A 186 8.03 -2.30 16.98
CA TYR A 186 7.37 -1.67 15.83
C TYR A 186 7.90 -2.18 14.49
N LEU A 187 9.20 -2.47 14.39
CA LEU A 187 9.76 -3.09 13.19
C LEU A 187 9.21 -4.50 12.97
N PHE A 188 9.05 -5.30 14.03
CA PHE A 188 8.42 -6.61 13.93
C PHE A 188 6.95 -6.52 13.52
N ILE A 189 6.20 -5.57 14.08
CA ILE A 189 4.80 -5.31 13.67
C ILE A 189 4.75 -4.93 12.18
N GLY A 190 5.65 -4.06 11.72
CA GLY A 190 5.75 -3.68 10.32
C GLY A 190 6.02 -4.88 9.42
N LEU A 191 7.04 -5.67 9.75
CA LEU A 191 7.39 -6.89 9.00
C LEU A 191 6.23 -7.90 8.96
N ALA A 192 5.59 -8.14 10.11
CA ALA A 192 4.44 -9.02 10.24
C ALA A 192 3.27 -8.57 9.34
N THR A 193 3.00 -7.26 9.32
CA THR A 193 1.95 -6.66 8.50
C THR A 193 2.22 -6.86 7.01
N GLU A 194 3.45 -6.64 6.56
CA GLU A 194 3.83 -6.85 5.17
C GLU A 194 3.70 -8.33 4.75
N ARG A 195 4.09 -9.28 5.62
CA ARG A 195 3.90 -10.72 5.35
C ARG A 195 2.43 -11.10 5.23
N ILE A 196 1.56 -10.50 6.05
CA ILE A 196 0.11 -10.66 5.92
C ILE A 196 -0.35 -10.17 4.55
N LEU A 197 0.04 -8.96 4.14
CA LEU A 197 -0.40 -8.37 2.87
C LEU A 197 0.00 -9.23 1.66
N GLU A 198 1.24 -9.70 1.63
CA GLU A 198 1.74 -10.62 0.60
C GLU A 198 0.93 -11.93 0.56
N SER A 199 0.62 -12.48 1.74
CA SER A 199 -0.17 -13.70 1.86
C SER A 199 -1.63 -13.49 1.44
N VAL A 200 -2.24 -12.36 1.78
CA VAL A 200 -3.60 -11.99 1.33
C VAL A 200 -3.64 -11.95 -0.19
N TRP A 201 -2.68 -11.27 -0.82
CA TRP A 201 -2.61 -11.17 -2.28
C TRP A 201 -2.46 -12.55 -2.91
N TYR A 202 -1.61 -13.40 -2.35
CA TYR A 202 -1.41 -14.75 -2.82
C TYR A 202 -2.70 -15.60 -2.73
N ILE A 203 -3.37 -15.60 -1.58
CA ILE A 203 -4.61 -16.36 -1.38
C ILE A 203 -5.69 -15.91 -2.39
N LYS A 204 -5.90 -14.60 -2.53
CA LYS A 204 -6.88 -14.04 -3.47
C LYS A 204 -6.55 -14.37 -4.93
N LYS A 205 -5.27 -14.43 -5.28
CA LYS A 205 -4.84 -14.86 -6.62
C LYS A 205 -5.25 -16.31 -6.94
N ILE A 206 -5.24 -17.20 -5.94
CA ILE A 206 -5.58 -18.62 -6.12
C ILE A 206 -7.09 -18.86 -6.02
N LEU A 207 -7.76 -18.28 -5.02
CA LEU A 207 -9.16 -18.57 -4.70
C LEU A 207 -10.16 -17.55 -5.26
N GLY A 208 -9.68 -16.39 -5.70
CA GLY A 208 -10.48 -15.30 -6.26
C GLY A 208 -10.56 -14.07 -5.33
N GLU A 209 -10.86 -12.92 -5.93
CA GLU A 209 -10.93 -11.63 -5.22
C GLU A 209 -12.04 -11.58 -4.16
N ASP A 210 -13.10 -12.37 -4.33
CA ASP A 210 -14.24 -12.46 -3.41
C ASP A 210 -13.94 -13.28 -2.15
N THR A 211 -12.80 -13.99 -2.09
CA THR A 211 -12.40 -14.76 -0.91
C THR A 211 -12.23 -13.85 0.31
N ILE A 212 -12.87 -14.23 1.42
CA ILE A 212 -12.78 -13.53 2.70
C ILE A 212 -11.48 -13.93 3.38
N VAL A 213 -10.56 -12.98 3.49
CA VAL A 213 -9.27 -13.16 4.18
C VAL A 213 -9.16 -12.12 5.28
N THR A 214 -8.80 -12.55 6.49
CA THR A 214 -8.65 -11.71 7.67
C THR A 214 -7.24 -11.82 8.23
N SER A 215 -6.71 -10.72 8.76
CA SER A 215 -5.44 -10.71 9.49
C SER A 215 -5.68 -10.93 10.98
N SER A 216 -4.78 -11.65 11.66
CA SER A 216 -4.71 -11.58 13.12
C SER A 216 -4.27 -10.18 13.57
N GLN A 217 -4.72 -9.79 14.77
CA GLN A 217 -4.29 -8.53 15.41
C GLN A 217 -2.97 -8.68 16.20
N TYR A 218 -2.35 -9.86 16.12
CA TYR A 218 -1.12 -10.21 16.80
C TYR A 218 -0.22 -10.99 15.84
N TYR A 219 1.07 -11.04 16.13
CA TYR A 219 2.00 -11.96 15.50
C TYR A 219 2.47 -12.98 16.55
N VAL A 220 2.86 -14.17 16.10
CA VAL A 220 3.43 -15.20 16.96
C VAL A 220 4.94 -15.03 16.95
N LYS A 221 5.57 -15.06 18.12
CA LYS A 221 7.02 -15.19 18.25
C LYS A 221 7.38 -16.65 18.19
N SER A 222 8.24 -17.02 17.25
CA SER A 222 8.78 -18.37 17.15
C SER A 222 9.78 -18.63 18.28
N GLU A 223 9.72 -19.83 18.86
CA GLU A 223 10.77 -20.32 19.77
C GLU A 223 12.03 -20.76 18.99
N ASN A 224 11.88 -21.10 17.72
CA ASN A 224 12.97 -21.46 16.82
C ASN A 224 13.38 -20.24 15.98
N GLU A 225 14.63 -19.82 16.14
CA GLU A 225 15.18 -18.64 15.44
C GLU A 225 15.16 -18.79 13.90
N ASN A 226 15.07 -20.00 13.37
CA ASN A 226 15.02 -20.25 11.93
C ASN A 226 13.60 -20.37 11.36
N GLU A 227 12.57 -20.42 12.22
CA GLU A 227 11.19 -20.55 11.79
C GLU A 227 10.51 -19.19 11.77
N GLN A 228 10.24 -18.69 10.57
CA GLN A 228 9.50 -17.45 10.38
C GLN A 228 8.63 -17.54 9.12
N GLY A 229 7.49 -16.86 9.12
CA GLY A 229 6.60 -16.85 7.97
C GLY A 229 5.16 -16.60 8.34
N VAL A 230 4.26 -17.49 7.95
CA VAL A 230 2.82 -17.35 8.17
C VAL A 230 2.14 -18.66 8.50
N ILE A 231 1.14 -18.57 9.36
CA ILE A 231 0.18 -19.61 9.67
C ILE A 231 -1.14 -19.19 9.05
N ILE A 232 -1.82 -20.11 8.37
CA ILE A 232 -3.08 -19.87 7.68
C ILE A 232 -4.12 -20.81 8.25
N ARG A 233 -5.24 -20.24 8.70
CA ARG A 233 -6.38 -21.01 9.22
C ARG A 233 -7.57 -20.87 8.30
N ALA A 234 -8.13 -21.97 7.84
CA ALA A 234 -9.33 -22.01 7.02
C ALA A 234 -10.53 -22.44 7.90
N TYR A 235 -11.45 -21.51 8.16
CA TYR A 235 -12.59 -21.71 9.07
C TYR A 235 -13.82 -22.26 8.34
N HIS A 236 -14.48 -23.27 8.93
CA HIS A 236 -15.65 -23.96 8.35
C HIS A 236 -16.89 -23.85 9.24
#